data_AF-A0A822FA27-F1
#
_entry.id   AF-A0A822FA27-F1
#
_cell.length_a   1.000
_cell.length_b   1.000
_cell.length_c   1.000
_cell.angle_alpha   90.00
_cell.angle_beta   90.00
_cell.angle_gamma   90.00
#
_symmetry.space_group_name_H-M   'P 1'
#
loop_
_entity.id
_entity.type
_entity.pdbx_description
1 polymer ?
#
loop_
_entity_poly.entity_id
_entity_poly.type
_entity_poly.pdbx_seq_one_letter_code
_entity_poly.pdbx_strand_id
1 'polypeptide(L)' 'MSWQMINLRHPLQFRYYSRDHSCSGNYSLIAQSINIQPLNYNEPTHIHLAYGDRLDQIFVSYLTNSSQYTSQ' A
#
# COMPACT_ATOMS: atom_id res chain seq x y z
N MET A 1 16.79 1.58 11.98
CA MET A 1 15.74 2.19 11.12
C MET A 1 14.77 1.09 10.74
N SER A 2 13.49 1.25 11.09
CA SER A 2 12.42 0.33 10.71
C SER A 2 11.55 1.01 9.66
N TRP A 3 11.17 0.29 8.60
CA TRP A 3 10.26 0.81 7.58
C TRP A 3 8.83 0.77 8.13
N GLN A 4 8.12 1.89 8.05
CA GLN A 4 6.67 1.92 8.33
C GLN A 4 5.92 1.67 7.04
N MET A 5 5.26 0.53 6.94
CA MET A 5 4.42 0.18 5.80
C MET A 5 3.00 0.71 6.01
N ILE A 6 2.49 1.40 5.00
CA ILE A 6 1.07 1.76 4.91
C ILE A 6 0.31 0.65 4.17
N ASN A 7 -0.96 0.46 4.49
CA ASN A 7 -1.79 -0.52 3.81
C ASN A 7 -2.10 -0.06 2.37
N LEU A 8 -1.41 -0.67 1.40
CA LEU A 8 -1.60 -0.44 -0.04
C LEU A 8 -2.68 -1.32 -0.68
N ARG A 9 -3.37 -2.14 0.11
CA ARG A 9 -4.48 -3.03 -0.29
C ARG A 9 -4.08 -4.20 -1.21
N HIS A 10 -2.80 -4.52 -1.27
CA HIS A 10 -2.32 -5.72 -1.95
C HIS A 10 -1.08 -6.27 -1.23
N PRO A 11 -0.80 -7.58 -1.36
CA PRO A 11 0.45 -8.16 -0.87
C PRO A 11 1.66 -7.48 -1.53
N LEU A 12 2.73 -7.34 -0.75
CA LEU A 12 4.00 -6.78 -1.18
C LEU A 12 5.08 -7.86 -1.09
N GLN A 13 5.95 -7.87 -2.10
CA GLN A 13 7.13 -8.71 -2.12
C GLN A 13 8.33 -7.84 -2.52
N PHE A 14 9.32 -7.76 -1.64
CA PHE A 14 10.54 -7.01 -1.90
C PHE A 14 11.52 -7.89 -2.67
N ARG A 15 12.09 -7.33 -3.72
CA ARG A 15 13.06 -8.02 -4.58
C ARG A 15 14.42 -7.40 -4.38
N TYR A 16 15.42 -8.25 -4.15
CA TYR A 16 16.80 -7.85 -3.99
C TYR A 16 17.52 -8.10 -5.32
N TYR A 17 18.15 -7.05 -5.84
CA TYR A 17 18.92 -7.12 -7.05
C TYR A 17 20.37 -6.82 -6.76
N SER A 18 21.27 -7.58 -7.39
CA SER A 18 22.69 -7.25 -7.45
C SER A 18 23.01 -6.60 -8.78
N ARG A 19 24.05 -5.78 -8.77
CA ARG A 19 24.63 -5.19 -9.97
C ARG A 19 26.03 -5.75 -10.14
N ASP A 20 26.40 -6.08 -11.37
CA ASP A 20 27.76 -6.51 -11.69
C ASP A 20 28.80 -5.44 -11.28
N HIS A 21 30.05 -5.84 -11.09
CA HIS A 21 31.11 -5.02 -10.49
C HIS A 21 31.41 -3.69 -11.21
N SER A 22 30.92 -3.51 -12.43
CA SER A 22 30.87 -2.21 -13.09
C SER A 22 29.57 -1.50 -12.73
N CYS A 23 29.65 -0.26 -12.22
CA CYS A 23 28.52 0.66 -12.02
C CYS A 23 27.75 1.02 -13.32
N SER A 24 27.97 0.27 -14.39
CA SER A 24 27.25 0.20 -15.65
C SER A 24 27.06 -1.29 -15.96
N GLY A 25 25.83 -1.81 -15.85
CA GLY A 25 25.58 -3.24 -15.99
C GLY A 25 24.12 -3.60 -15.70
N ASN A 26 23.73 -4.81 -16.11
CA ASN A 26 22.39 -5.36 -15.91
C ASN A 26 22.19 -5.77 -14.44
N TYR A 27 21.00 -5.51 -13.92
CA TYR A 27 20.61 -5.98 -12.59
C TYR A 27 20.17 -7.44 -12.65
N SER A 28 20.74 -8.28 -11.81
CA SER A 28 20.34 -9.68 -11.64
C SER A 28 19.54 -9.84 -10.34
N LEU A 29 18.43 -10.57 -10.40
CA LEU A 29 17.63 -10.88 -9.21
C LEU A 29 18.39 -11.91 -8.37
N ILE A 30 18.69 -11.56 -7.12
CA ILE A 30 19.45 -12.43 -6.21
C ILE A 30 18.58 -13.07 -5.13
N ALA A 31 17.52 -12.39 -4.70
CA ALA A 31 16.62 -12.90 -3.67
C ALA A 31 15.26 -12.19 -3.70
N GLN A 32 14.29 -12.79 -3.01
CA GLN A 32 12.96 -12.23 -2.77
C GLN A 32 12.62 -12.36 -1.29
N SER A 33 11.91 -11.37 -0.73
CA SER A 33 11.38 -11.45 0.62
C SER A 33 10.19 -12.39 0.70
N ILE A 34 9.78 -12.72 1.92
CA ILE A 34 8.44 -13.25 2.18
C ILE A 34 7.37 -12.27 1.67
N ASN A 35 6.18 -12.79 1.42
CA ASN A 35 5.01 -11.95 1.15
C ASN A 35 4.61 -11.24 2.44
N ILE A 36 4.55 -9.92 2.38
CA ILE A 36 4.09 -9.08 3.47
C ILE A 36 2.76 -8.50 3.05
N GLN A 37 1.73 -8.71 3.86
CA GLN A 37 0.40 -8.20 3.59
C GLN A 37 -0.21 -7.58 4.85
N PRO A 38 -1.06 -6.56 4.70
CA PRO A 38 -1.84 -6.01 5.80
C PRO A 38 -2.75 -7.09 6.39
N LEU A 39 -3.02 -7.01 7.70
CA LEU A 39 -3.95 -7.92 8.38
C LEU A 39 -5.36 -7.86 7.74
N ASN A 40 -5.79 -6.67 7.34
CA ASN A 40 -7.02 -6.44 6.62
C ASN A 40 -6.80 -5.50 5.43
N TYR A 41 -6.65 -6.04 4.23
CA TYR A 41 -6.47 -5.25 3.01
C TYR A 41 -7.71 -4.42 2.61
N ASN A 42 -8.88 -4.70 3.20
CA ASN A 42 -10.13 -3.98 2.94
C ASN A 42 -10.37 -2.82 3.92
N GLU A 43 -9.52 -2.64 4.93
CA GLU A 43 -9.69 -1.57 5.89
C GLU A 43 -9.71 -0.19 5.19
N PRO A 44 -10.55 0.76 5.65
CA PRO A 44 -10.54 2.12 5.12
C PRO A 44 -9.16 2.79 5.32
N THR A 45 -8.53 3.22 4.23
CA THR A 45 -7.26 3.94 4.24
C THR A 45 -7.39 5.31 3.60
N HIS A 46 -6.41 6.19 3.83
CA HIS A 46 -6.29 7.52 3.22
C HIS A 46 -7.56 8.39 3.45
N ILE A 47 -7.95 8.55 4.71
CA ILE A 47 -9.12 9.34 5.10
C ILE A 47 -8.83 10.82 4.89
N HIS A 48 -9.60 11.48 4.04
CA HIS A 48 -9.53 12.92 3.81
C HIS A 48 -10.86 13.59 4.15
N LEU A 49 -10.76 14.74 4.83
CA LEU A 49 -11.89 15.60 5.17
C LEU A 49 -11.85 16.84 4.27
N ALA A 50 -12.99 17.21 3.72
CA ALA A 50 -13.15 18.44 2.95
C ALA A 50 -14.41 19.19 3.39
N TYR A 51 -14.29 20.50 3.59
CA TYR A 51 -15.45 21.34 3.87
C TYR A 51 -16.25 21.56 2.58
N GLY A 52 -17.57 21.51 2.68
CA GLY A 52 -18.45 21.90 1.58
C GLY A 52 -18.63 23.41 1.49
N ASP A 53 -19.25 23.87 0.42
CA ASP A 53 -19.56 25.30 0.21
C ASP A 53 -20.62 25.84 1.20
N ARG A 54 -21.28 24.95 1.96
CA ARG A 54 -22.23 25.28 3.02
C ARG A 54 -21.58 25.12 4.38
N LEU A 55 -21.90 26.05 5.30
CA LEU A 55 -21.33 26.11 6.66
C LEU A 55 -21.53 24.82 7.48
N ASP A 56 -22.54 24.02 7.14
CA ASP A 56 -22.94 22.83 7.91
C ASP A 56 -22.63 21.51 7.17
N GLN A 57 -21.72 21.51 6.18
CA GLN A 57 -21.40 20.32 5.38
C GLN A 57 -19.91 19.98 5.42
N ILE A 58 -19.60 18.71 5.72
CA ILE A 58 -18.27 18.13 5.63
C ILE A 58 -18.36 16.85 4.80
N PHE A 59 -17.47 16.70 3.83
CA PHE A 59 -17.27 15.49 3.05
C PHE A 59 -16.14 14.66 3.64
N VAL A 60 -16.39 13.37 3.79
CA VAL A 60 -15.39 12.37 4.20
C VAL A 60 -15.14 11.47 3.00
N SER A 61 -13.89 11.40 2.56
CA SER A 61 -13.47 10.48 1.49
C SER A 61 -12.40 9.53 2.03
N TYR A 62 -12.46 8.27 1.59
CA TYR A 62 -11.53 7.23 2.00
C TYR A 62 -11.48 6.15 0.93
N LEU A 63 -10.42 5.34 0.97
CA LEU A 63 -10.21 4.23 0.06
C LEU A 63 -10.52 2.93 0.80
N THR A 64 -11.51 2.18 0.32
CA THR A 64 -11.84 0.83 0.82
C THR A 64 -12.24 -0.06 -0.36
N ASN A 65 -12.24 -1.37 -0.14
CA ASN A 65 -12.78 -2.36 -1.07
C ASN A 65 -13.93 -3.12 -0.38
N SER A 66 -14.93 -2.37 0.08
CA SER A 66 -16.07 -2.88 0.84
C SER A 66 -17.07 -3.67 -0.02
N SER A 67 -17.00 -3.60 -1.35
CA SER A 67 -17.82 -4.40 -2.26
C SER A 67 -17.47 -5.90 -2.23
N GLN A 68 -16.32 -6.26 -1.64
CA GLN A 68 -15.89 -7.64 -1.45
C GLN A 68 -16.25 -8.21 -0.07
N TYR A 69 -17.06 -7.48 0.72
CA TYR A 69 -17.63 -7.99 1.96
C TYR A 69 -18.72 -9.02 1.64
N THR A 70 -18.38 -10.31 1.68
CA THR A 70 -19.38 -11.38 1.77
C THR A 70 -19.92 -11.37 3.20
N SER A 71 -21.19 -10.98 3.39
CA SER A 71 -21.90 -11.25 4.64
C SER A 71 -21.86 -12.76 4.89
N GLN A 72 -21.19 -13.20 5.95
CA GLN A 72 -21.35 -14.55 6.46
C GLN A 72 -22.73 -14.71 7.09
#